data_AF-A0A9X8HGC2-F1
#
_entry.id   AF-A0A9X8HGC2-F1
#
_cell.length_a   1.000
_cell.length_b   1.000
_cell.length_c   1.000
_cell.angle_alpha   90.00
_cell.angle_beta   90.00
_cell.angle_gamma   90.00
#
_symmetry.space_group_name_H-M   'P 1'
#
loop_
_entity.id
_entity.type
_entity.pdbx_description
1 polymer ?
#
loop_
_entity_poly.entity_id
_entity_poly.type
_entity_poly.pdbx_seq_one_letter_code
_entity_poly.pdbx_strand_id
1 'polypeptide(L)'
;WDEYLRSRAYISPAVLFCFNAGVWGYDEWLPTFQRMVQEAPHAPIVVTSYNECEAIDDSDAIADVEVPITWQWTMEANPFASRSARPSHHDRVLHENAYWQCFGAK
;
A
#
# COMPACT_ATOMS: atom_id res chain seq x y z
N TRP A 1 -8.83 -1.10 22.24
CA TRP A 1 -8.39 -0.39 21.02
C TRP A 1 -8.92 1.03 21.00
N ASP A 2 -10.24 1.25 21.01
CA ASP A 2 -10.84 2.60 21.04
C ASP A 2 -10.35 3.50 22.17
N GLU A 3 -10.14 2.94 23.37
CA GLU A 3 -9.61 3.68 24.51
C GLU A 3 -8.18 4.19 24.27
N TYR A 4 -7.33 3.38 23.62
CA TYR A 4 -5.97 3.78 23.28
C TYR A 4 -5.97 4.89 22.23
N LEU A 5 -6.74 4.74 21.15
CA LEU A 5 -6.84 5.73 20.07
C LEU A 5 -7.35 7.10 20.56
N ARG A 6 -8.18 7.11 21.62
CA ARG A 6 -8.69 8.35 22.25
C ARG A 6 -7.79 8.88 23.37
N SER A 7 -6.77 8.13 23.76
CA SER A 7 -5.87 8.53 24.84
C SER A 7 -4.87 9.59 24.37
N ARG A 8 -4.36 10.39 25.31
CA ARG A 8 -3.23 11.30 25.05
C ARG A 8 -1.91 10.58 24.76
N ALA A 9 -1.87 9.27 24.97
CA ALA A 9 -0.71 8.44 24.66
C ALA A 9 -0.69 7.97 23.20
N TYR A 10 -1.79 8.17 22.45
CA TYR A 10 -1.82 7.82 21.05
C TYR A 10 -0.89 8.72 20.24
N ILE A 11 -0.02 8.09 19.47
CA ILE A 11 0.86 8.77 18.52
C ILE A 11 0.39 8.38 17.13
N SER A 12 -0.01 9.38 16.35
CA SER A 12 -0.38 9.17 14.95
C SER A 12 0.82 8.66 14.16
N PRO A 13 0.65 7.64 13.30
CA PRO A 13 1.74 7.16 12.46
C PRO A 13 2.24 8.26 11.53
N ALA A 14 3.54 8.25 11.27
CA ALA A 14 4.16 9.13 10.28
C ALA A 14 4.04 8.58 8.85
N VAL A 15 3.87 7.26 8.71
CA VAL A 15 3.76 6.53 7.45
C VAL A 15 3.09 5.19 7.73
N LEU A 16 2.35 4.67 6.76
CA LEU A 16 1.67 3.39 6.79
C LEU A 16 2.29 2.49 5.71
N PHE A 17 2.60 1.24 6.04
CA PHE A 17 3.19 0.28 5.09
C PHE A 17 2.26 -0.93 4.90
N CYS A 18 1.98 -1.24 3.64
CA CYS A 18 1.21 -2.40 3.20
C CYS A 18 2.14 -3.30 2.37
N PHE A 19 2.73 -4.30 3.03
CA PHE A 19 3.73 -5.18 2.42
C PHE A 19 3.08 -6.25 1.54
N ASN A 20 3.46 -6.29 0.26
CA ASN A 20 2.97 -7.25 -0.76
C ASN A 20 1.45 -7.44 -0.67
N ALA A 21 0.74 -6.31 -0.68
CA ALA A 21 -0.66 -6.23 -0.28
C ALA A 21 -1.61 -6.96 -1.23
N GLY A 22 -1.27 -7.01 -2.53
CA GLY A 22 -2.14 -7.56 -3.57
C GLY A 22 -3.50 -6.85 -3.58
N VAL A 23 -3.48 -5.52 -3.64
CA VAL A 23 -4.67 -4.65 -3.61
C VAL A 23 -5.71 -5.09 -4.62
N TRP A 24 -5.28 -5.39 -5.85
CA TRP A 24 -6.17 -5.86 -6.92
C TRP A 24 -6.88 -7.19 -6.61
N GLY A 25 -6.35 -7.97 -5.66
CA GLY A 25 -6.86 -9.30 -5.33
C GLY A 25 -7.90 -9.34 -4.21
N TYR A 26 -8.14 -8.23 -3.50
CA TYR A 26 -9.07 -8.20 -2.35
C TYR A 26 -9.90 -6.91 -2.31
N ASP A 27 -11.22 -7.06 -2.37
CA ASP A 27 -12.18 -5.95 -2.35
C ASP A 27 -12.10 -5.12 -1.05
N GLU A 28 -11.60 -5.71 0.03
CA GLU A 28 -11.49 -5.05 1.34
C GLU A 28 -10.41 -3.96 1.39
N TRP A 29 -9.49 -3.89 0.43
CA TRP A 29 -8.42 -2.90 0.45
C TRP A 29 -8.91 -1.47 0.22
N LEU A 30 -9.82 -1.25 -0.73
CA LEU A 30 -10.37 0.08 -1.01
C LEU A 30 -11.02 0.71 0.23
N PRO A 31 -11.99 0.08 0.91
CA PRO A 31 -12.56 0.63 2.14
C PRO A 31 -11.53 0.76 3.26
N THR A 32 -10.51 -0.11 3.30
CA THR A 32 -9.40 0.02 4.24
C THR A 32 -8.59 1.29 3.98
N PHE A 33 -8.22 1.58 2.74
CA PHE A 33 -7.50 2.81 2.38
C PHE A 33 -8.33 4.06 2.64
N GLN A 34 -9.62 4.04 2.33
CA GLN A 34 -10.54 5.14 2.68
C GLN A 34 -10.49 5.41 4.20
N ARG A 35 -10.53 4.36 5.01
CA ARG A 35 -10.46 4.49 6.47
C ARG A 35 -9.10 5.03 6.94
N MET A 36 -8.00 4.50 6.39
CA MET A 36 -6.64 4.94 6.73
C MET A 36 -6.42 6.43 6.40
N VAL A 37 -6.85 6.87 5.22
CA VAL A 37 -6.78 8.27 4.78
C VAL A 37 -7.60 9.19 5.68
N GLN A 38 -8.76 8.73 6.17
CA GLN A 38 -9.61 9.50 7.09
C GLN A 38 -9.04 9.56 8.52
N GLU A 39 -8.49 8.47 9.03
CA GLU A 39 -7.96 8.40 10.40
C GLU A 39 -6.56 9.01 10.55
N ALA A 40 -5.75 8.94 9.51
CA ALA A 40 -4.38 9.44 9.49
C ALA A 40 -4.10 10.27 8.22
N PRO A 41 -4.79 11.42 8.02
CA PRO A 41 -4.70 12.21 6.79
C PRO A 41 -3.30 12.76 6.50
N HIS A 42 -2.41 12.80 7.50
CA HIS A 42 -1.02 13.25 7.35
C HIS A 42 -0.04 12.11 7.09
N ALA A 43 -0.47 10.84 7.18
CA ALA A 43 0.38 9.68 6.97
C ALA A 43 0.27 9.20 5.52
N PRO A 44 1.34 9.27 4.71
CA PRO A 44 1.35 8.59 3.43
C PRO A 44 1.26 7.07 3.62
N ILE A 45 0.66 6.41 2.64
CA ILE A 45 0.50 4.96 2.55
C ILE A 45 1.43 4.46 1.46
N VAL A 46 2.35 3.58 1.85
CA VAL A 46 3.27 2.89 0.96
C VAL A 46 2.76 1.48 0.74
N VAL A 47 2.49 1.14 -0.51
CA VAL A 47 2.11 -0.21 -0.93
C VAL A 47 3.27 -0.82 -1.69
N THR A 48 3.54 -2.09 -1.44
CA THR A 48 4.57 -2.85 -2.17
C THR A 48 3.95 -4.07 -2.82
N SER A 49 4.57 -4.55 -3.90
CA SER A 49 4.08 -5.65 -4.74
C SER A 49 5.23 -6.58 -5.15
N TYR A 50 4.92 -7.83 -5.53
CA TYR A 50 5.97 -8.82 -5.78
C TYR A 50 6.68 -8.65 -7.13
N ASN A 51 6.09 -7.92 -8.07
CA ASN A 51 6.63 -7.64 -9.39
C ASN A 51 5.95 -6.40 -10.01
N GLU A 52 6.39 -6.02 -11.20
CA GLU A 52 5.86 -4.86 -11.94
C GLU A 52 4.39 -5.00 -12.31
N CYS A 53 3.97 -6.17 -12.80
CA CYS A 53 2.59 -6.40 -13.22
C CYS A 53 1.62 -6.23 -12.05
N GLU A 54 1.93 -6.83 -10.90
CA GLU A 54 1.11 -6.67 -9.70
C GLU A 54 1.09 -5.22 -9.21
N ALA A 55 2.21 -4.49 -9.33
CA ALA A 55 2.24 -3.08 -8.96
C ALA A 55 1.36 -2.20 -9.86
N ILE A 56 1.27 -2.54 -11.16
CA ILE A 56 0.36 -1.90 -12.10
C ILE A 56 -1.08 -2.21 -11.73
N ASP A 57 -1.40 -3.49 -11.53
CA ASP A 57 -2.76 -3.94 -11.14
C ASP A 57 -3.18 -3.30 -9.80
N ASP A 58 -2.27 -3.21 -8.83
CA ASP A 58 -2.48 -2.52 -7.55
C ASP A 58 -2.72 -1.02 -7.76
N SER A 59 -1.93 -0.36 -8.62
CA SER A 59 -2.07 1.07 -8.91
C SER A 59 -3.41 1.40 -9.53
N ASP A 60 -3.88 0.57 -10.46
CA ASP A 60 -5.19 0.72 -11.09
C ASP A 60 -6.32 0.55 -10.06
N ALA A 61 -6.22 -0.47 -9.18
CA ALA A 61 -7.19 -0.67 -8.11
C ALA A 61 -7.20 0.49 -7.08
N ILE A 62 -6.04 1.06 -6.75
CA ILE A 62 -5.94 2.23 -5.85
C ILE A 62 -6.58 3.47 -6.47
N ALA A 63 -6.53 3.62 -7.80
CA ALA A 63 -7.14 4.75 -8.48
C ALA A 63 -8.67 4.81 -8.32
N ASP A 64 -9.30 3.69 -8.01
CA ASP A 64 -10.75 3.56 -7.75
C ASP A 64 -11.16 3.90 -6.30
N VAL A 65 -10.21 4.28 -5.43
CA VAL A 65 -10.51 4.74 -4.07
C VAL A 65 -11.41 5.98 -4.12
N GLU A 66 -12.62 5.88 -3.57
CA GLU A 66 -13.65 6.95 -3.67
C GLU A 66 -13.34 8.22 -2.85
N VAL A 67 -12.27 8.22 -2.04
CA VAL A 67 -11.83 9.42 -1.31
C VAL A 67 -10.72 10.14 -2.09
N PRO A 68 -10.63 11.48 -2.01
CA PRO A 68 -9.55 12.21 -2.66
C PRO A 68 -8.17 11.79 -2.15
N ILE A 69 -7.36 11.22 -3.04
CA ILE A 69 -5.95 10.88 -2.79
C ILE A 69 -5.01 11.73 -3.65
N THR A 70 -3.77 11.84 -3.19
CA THR A 70 -2.66 12.41 -3.95
C THR A 70 -1.52 11.40 -4.01
N TRP A 71 -1.08 11.09 -5.22
CA TRP A 71 0.13 10.30 -5.46
C TRP A 71 1.37 11.12 -5.12
N GLN A 72 2.22 10.58 -4.24
CA GLN A 72 3.57 11.10 -4.01
C GLN A 72 4.52 10.59 -5.09
N TRP A 73 4.38 9.30 -5.42
CA TRP A 73 4.94 8.66 -6.61
C TRP A 73 4.07 7.46 -6.98
N THR A 74 4.02 7.13 -8.26
CA THR A 74 3.30 5.96 -8.78
C THR A 74 4.13 4.68 -8.60
N MET A 75 3.82 3.60 -9.32
CA MET A 75 4.63 2.39 -9.30
C MET A 75 6.05 2.62 -9.85
N GLU A 76 7.04 2.22 -9.07
CA GLU A 76 8.44 2.15 -9.49
C GLU A 76 9.14 0.93 -8.83
N ALA A 77 10.30 0.55 -9.34
CA ALA A 77 11.09 -0.54 -8.77
C ALA A 77 11.69 -0.13 -7.42
N ASN A 78 11.60 -0.98 -6.41
CA ASN A 78 12.21 -0.74 -5.10
C ASN A 78 13.71 -1.10 -5.15
N PRO A 79 14.63 -0.15 -4.98
CA PRO A 79 16.06 -0.43 -5.00
C PRO A 79 16.53 -1.33 -3.85
N PHE A 80 15.71 -1.49 -2.81
CA PHE A 80 15.96 -2.31 -1.63
C PHE A 80 15.12 -3.60 -1.61
N ALA A 81 14.58 -4.00 -2.76
CA ALA A 81 13.82 -5.24 -2.91
C ALA A 81 14.59 -6.48 -2.46
N SER A 82 13.85 -7.52 -2.05
CA SER A 82 14.44 -8.81 -1.74
C SER A 82 15.11 -9.42 -2.98
N ARG A 83 16.36 -9.85 -2.83
CA ARG A 83 17.10 -10.56 -3.88
C ARG A 83 16.70 -12.03 -4.02
N SER A 84 15.93 -12.54 -3.06
CA SER A 84 15.47 -13.93 -3.04
C SER A 84 14.21 -14.09 -3.89
N ALA A 85 14.30 -14.89 -4.94
CA ALA A 85 13.15 -15.26 -5.75
C ALA A 85 12.19 -16.15 -4.93
N ARG A 86 10.89 -15.94 -5.09
CA ARG A 86 9.85 -16.83 -4.59
C ARG A 86 9.28 -17.68 -5.72
N PRO A 87 8.83 -18.91 -5.41
CA PRO A 87 8.04 -19.70 -6.35
C PRO A 87 6.75 -18.94 -6.69
N SER A 88 6.34 -18.96 -7.95
CA SER A 88 5.01 -18.52 -8.36
C SER A 88 4.28 -19.63 -9.08
N HIS A 89 2.95 -19.56 -9.05
CA HIS A 89 2.08 -20.50 -9.76
C HIS A 89 1.95 -20.18 -11.26
N HIS A 90 2.49 -19.05 -11.73
CA HIS A 90 2.20 -18.49 -13.06
C HIS A 90 3.46 -18.14 -13.88
N ASP A 91 4.57 -18.87 -13.69
CA ASP A 91 5.87 -18.68 -14.37
C ASP A 91 6.49 -17.26 -14.26
N ARG A 92 5.94 -16.39 -13.41
CA ARG A 92 6.50 -15.08 -13.11
C ARG A 92 7.44 -15.19 -11.92
N VAL A 93 8.61 -14.55 -11.99
CA VAL A 93 9.52 -14.49 -10.84
C VAL A 93 8.98 -13.43 -9.87
N LEU A 94 8.79 -13.83 -8.62
CA LEU A 94 8.31 -12.94 -7.55
C LEU A 94 9.45 -12.61 -6.60
N HIS A 95 9.51 -11.36 -6.16
CA HIS A 95 10.46 -10.89 -5.16
C HIS A 95 9.70 -10.10 -4.09
N GLU A 96 9.95 -10.37 -2.80
CA GLU A 96 9.31 -9.58 -1.74
C GLU A 96 9.66 -8.11 -1.89
N ASN A 97 8.64 -7.25 -1.89
CA ASN A 97 8.75 -5.80 -1.98
C ASN A 97 9.53 -5.33 -3.24
N ALA A 98 9.32 -5.99 -4.38
CA ALA A 98 10.03 -5.71 -5.62
C ALA A 98 9.73 -4.33 -6.20
N TYR A 99 8.47 -3.93 -6.10
CA TYR A 99 7.96 -2.66 -6.56
C TYR A 99 7.21 -1.98 -5.42
N TRP A 100 7.13 -0.66 -5.50
CA TRP A 100 6.47 0.16 -4.48
C TRP A 100 5.83 1.40 -5.09
N GLN A 101 4.83 1.91 -4.39
CA GLN A 101 4.07 3.10 -4.77
C GLN A 101 3.56 3.79 -3.52
N CYS A 102 3.29 5.10 -3.61
CA CYS A 102 2.90 5.88 -2.44
C CYS A 102 1.87 6.95 -2.76
N PHE A 103 0.82 6.95 -1.96
CA PHE A 103 -0.25 7.92 -2.00
C PHE A 103 -0.62 8.37 -0.59
N GLY A 104 -1.34 9.47 -0.47
CA GLY A 104 -1.89 9.95 0.79
C GLY A 104 -3.18 10.72 0.58
N ALA A 105 -3.73 11.27 1.65
CA ALA A 105 -4.85 12.20 1.55
C ALA A 105 -4.50 13.38 0.62
N LYS A 106 -5.48 13.87 -0.13
CA LYS A 106 -5.36 15.13 -0.87
C LYS A 106 -5.55 16.35 0.03
#